data_AF-A0A2E6LYN4-F1
#
_entry.id   AF-A0A2E6LYN4-F1
#
_cell.length_a   1.000
_cell.length_b   1.000
_cell.length_c   1.000
_cell.angle_alpha   90.00
_cell.angle_beta   90.00
_cell.angle_gamma   90.00
#
_symmetry.space_group_name_H-M   'P 1'
#
loop_
_entity.id
_entity.type
_entity.pdbx_description
1 polymer ?
#
loop_
_entity_poly.entity_id
_entity_poly.type
_entity_poly.pdbx_seq_one_letter_code
_entity_poly.pdbx_strand_id
1 'polypeptide(L)'
;MPLALDFSNDELFDQAPLARETIERLLFELPEEIVKIISLLRLVRFYLCQSGLENQTVFLEELPSILDKAGMPPLLLEHSMVILYWVLPGELSITSERVESLEHQVIHDYFR
;
A
#
# COMPACT_ATOMS: atom_id res chain seq x y z
N MET A 1 -9.69 -29.73 -14.64
CA MET A 1 -8.69 -29.29 -15.63
C MET A 1 -8.06 -28.03 -15.08
N PRO A 2 -6.80 -28.04 -14.64
CA PRO A 2 -6.16 -26.81 -14.20
C PRO A 2 -5.84 -25.99 -15.45
N LEU A 3 -6.35 -24.77 -15.51
CA LEU A 3 -5.91 -23.78 -16.48
C LEU A 3 -4.49 -23.41 -16.07
N ALA A 4 -3.51 -23.99 -16.77
CA ALA A 4 -2.14 -23.53 -16.75
C ALA A 4 -2.11 -22.11 -17.33
N LEU A 5 -2.14 -21.12 -16.45
CA LEU A 5 -1.74 -19.76 -16.78
C LEU A 5 -0.21 -19.76 -16.80
N ASP A 6 0.38 -20.14 -17.94
CA ASP A 6 1.78 -19.88 -18.28
C ASP A 6 1.95 -18.39 -18.62
N PHE A 7 1.65 -17.52 -17.65
CA PHE A 7 2.20 -16.18 -17.64
C PHE A 7 3.31 -16.22 -16.62
N SER A 8 4.55 -16.10 -17.07
CA SER A 8 5.66 -15.77 -16.18
C SER A 8 5.27 -14.51 -15.43
N ASN A 9 5.00 -14.64 -14.12
CA ASN A 9 4.53 -13.54 -13.27
C ASN A 9 5.33 -12.25 -13.51
N ASP A 10 6.63 -12.36 -13.78
CA ASP A 10 7.53 -11.24 -14.08
C ASP A 10 7.08 -10.35 -15.27
N GLU A 11 6.45 -10.88 -16.32
CA GLU A 11 6.00 -10.05 -17.47
C GLU A 11 4.75 -9.22 -17.18
N LEU A 12 3.95 -9.61 -16.17
CA LEU A 12 2.72 -8.92 -15.78
C LEU A 12 2.99 -7.69 -14.90
N PHE A 13 4.17 -7.63 -14.28
CA PHE A 13 4.62 -6.54 -13.42
C PHE A 13 5.61 -5.58 -14.11
N ASP A 14 6.23 -5.98 -15.23
CA ASP A 14 7.25 -5.19 -15.94
C ASP A 14 6.70 -4.20 -16.99
N GLN A 15 5.40 -4.23 -17.31
CA GLN A 15 4.81 -3.34 -18.33
C GLN A 15 3.64 -2.50 -17.79
N ALA A 16 3.90 -1.19 -17.65
CA ALA A 16 2.92 -0.14 -17.34
C ALA A 16 2.32 -0.25 -15.92
N PRO A 17 1.76 0.84 -15.34
CA PRO A 17 1.07 0.74 -14.06
C PRO A 17 -0.02 -0.33 -14.21
N LEU A 18 0.08 -1.39 -13.39
CA LEU A 18 -0.95 -2.41 -13.28
C LEU A 18 -2.31 -1.71 -13.31
N ALA A 19 -3.08 -1.94 -14.37
CA ALA A 19 -4.35 -1.25 -14.54
C ALA A 19 -5.16 -1.48 -13.26
N ARG A 20 -5.78 -0.44 -12.71
CA ARG A 20 -6.53 -0.50 -11.45
C ARG A 20 -7.48 -1.71 -11.40
N GLU A 21 -8.09 -2.06 -12.53
CA GLU A 21 -8.93 -3.25 -12.67
C GLU A 21 -8.20 -4.58 -12.41
N THR A 22 -6.95 -4.71 -12.84
CA THR A 22 -6.10 -5.87 -12.59
C THR A 22 -5.77 -6.00 -11.10
N ILE A 23 -5.44 -4.89 -10.43
CA ILE A 23 -5.16 -4.89 -8.98
C ILE A 23 -6.40 -5.32 -8.20
N GLU A 24 -7.57 -4.72 -8.51
CA GLU A 24 -8.82 -5.07 -7.83
C GLU A 24 -9.21 -6.54 -8.03
N ARG A 25 -8.90 -7.14 -9.19
CA ARG A 25 -9.10 -8.58 -9.40
C ARG A 25 -8.13 -9.43 -8.58
N LEU A 26 -6.85 -9.05 -8.55
CA LEU A 26 -5.82 -9.76 -7.78
C LEU A 26 -6.13 -9.73 -6.28
N LEU A 27 -6.72 -8.65 -5.75
CA LEU A 27 -7.12 -8.59 -4.33
C LEU A 27 -8.03 -9.74 -3.89
N PHE A 28 -8.85 -10.31 -4.79
CA PHE A 28 -9.71 -11.46 -4.47
C PHE A 28 -8.93 -12.78 -4.34
N GLU A 29 -7.73 -12.85 -4.90
CA GLU A 29 -6.85 -14.03 -4.88
C GLU A 29 -5.83 -13.98 -3.72
N LEU A 30 -5.71 -12.81 -3.08
CA LEU A 30 -4.80 -12.61 -1.96
C LEU A 30 -5.39 -13.09 -0.62
N PRO A 31 -4.55 -13.55 0.32
CA PRO A 31 -4.96 -13.82 1.69
C PRO A 31 -5.51 -12.57 2.37
N GLU A 32 -6.42 -12.77 3.31
CA GLU A 32 -7.09 -11.68 4.03
C GLU A 32 -6.08 -10.74 4.71
N GLU A 33 -4.98 -11.28 5.22
CA GLU A 33 -3.89 -10.52 5.85
C GLU A 33 -3.21 -9.56 4.87
N ILE A 34 -2.97 -10.01 3.64
CA ILE A 34 -2.34 -9.19 2.59
C ILE A 34 -3.31 -8.09 2.13
N VAL A 35 -4.59 -8.44 1.97
CA VAL A 35 -5.63 -7.46 1.63
C VAL A 35 -5.76 -6.38 2.71
N LYS A 36 -5.64 -6.75 3.99
CA LYS A 36 -5.61 -5.79 5.11
C LYS A 36 -4.42 -4.85 5.03
N ILE A 37 -3.22 -5.36 4.71
CA ILE A 37 -2.02 -4.53 4.53
C ILE A 37 -2.23 -3.50 3.42
N ILE A 38 -2.69 -3.94 2.25
CA ILE A 38 -2.93 -3.05 1.10
C ILE A 38 -4.00 -2.01 1.45
N SER A 39 -5.08 -2.43 2.14
CA SER A 39 -6.15 -1.52 2.56
C SER A 39 -5.64 -0.43 3.51
N LEU A 40 -4.73 -0.77 4.43
CA LEU A 40 -4.15 0.20 5.36
C LEU A 40 -3.18 1.16 4.66
N LEU A 41 -2.39 0.69 3.68
CA LEU A 41 -1.59 1.57 2.81
C LEU A 41 -2.47 2.56 2.04
N ARG A 42 -3.55 2.08 1.42
CA ARG A 42 -4.54 2.92 0.73
C ARG A 42 -5.17 3.95 1.66
N LEU A 43 -5.44 3.56 2.90
CA LEU A 43 -5.99 4.46 3.92
C LEU A 43 -5.00 5.57 4.26
N VAL A 44 -3.73 5.24 4.50
CA VAL A 44 -2.67 6.25 4.74
C VAL A 44 -2.60 7.22 3.56
N ARG A 45 -2.57 6.71 2.33
CA ARG A 45 -2.56 7.54 1.13
C ARG A 45 -3.78 8.46 1.05
N PHE A 46 -4.98 7.95 1.33
CA PHE A 46 -6.21 8.75 1.37
C PHE A 46 -6.10 9.94 2.33
N TYR A 47 -5.63 9.70 3.57
CA TYR A 47 -5.50 10.77 4.57
C TYR A 47 -4.36 11.77 4.26
N LEU A 48 -3.27 11.32 3.63
CA LEU A 48 -2.24 12.22 3.11
C LEU A 48 -2.82 13.18 2.07
N CYS A 49 -3.59 12.67 1.10
CA CYS A 49 -4.29 13.50 0.11
C CYS A 49 -5.34 14.42 0.76
N GLN A 50 -6.13 13.91 1.72
CA GLN A 50 -7.13 14.72 2.44
C GLN A 50 -6.47 15.89 3.20
N SER A 51 -5.23 15.72 3.64
CA SER A 51 -4.44 16.74 4.33
C SER A 51 -3.67 17.68 3.37
N GLY A 52 -3.80 17.50 2.05
CA GLY A 52 -3.07 18.28 1.04
C GLY A 52 -1.58 17.97 0.97
N LEU A 53 -1.18 16.77 1.39
CA LEU A 53 0.20 16.31 1.47
C LEU A 53 0.56 15.35 0.32
N GLU A 54 -0.26 15.24 -0.73
CA GLU A 54 -0.02 14.25 -1.80
C GLU A 54 1.35 14.38 -2.48
N ASN A 55 1.87 15.61 -2.58
CA ASN A 55 3.14 15.93 -3.23
C ASN A 55 4.24 16.30 -2.22
N GLN A 56 4.02 16.02 -0.93
CA GLN A 56 4.94 16.40 0.14
C GLN A 56 5.65 15.17 0.71
N THR A 57 6.89 15.38 1.13
CA THR A 57 7.62 14.39 1.92
C THR A 57 7.19 14.54 3.37
N VAL A 58 6.67 13.47 3.96
CA VAL A 58 6.19 13.44 5.34
C VAL A 58 7.13 12.57 6.17
N PHE A 59 7.64 13.08 7.28
CA PHE A 59 8.44 12.28 8.20
C PHE A 59 7.57 11.27 8.94
N LEU A 60 8.04 10.01 9.03
CA LEU A 60 7.29 8.93 9.68
C LEU A 60 7.03 9.20 11.17
N GLU A 61 7.89 10.00 11.83
CA GLU A 61 7.70 10.45 13.21
C GLU A 61 6.51 11.41 13.37
N GLU A 62 6.24 12.24 12.36
CA GLU A 62 5.17 13.24 12.37
C GLU A 62 3.84 12.69 11.82
N LEU A 63 3.92 11.62 11.02
CA LEU A 63 2.79 10.99 10.36
C LEU A 63 1.64 10.63 11.32
N PRO A 64 1.86 10.05 12.52
CA PRO A 64 0.78 9.75 13.44
C PRO A 64 -0.06 10.97 13.81
N SER A 65 0.61 12.11 14.10
CA SER A 65 -0.08 13.35 14.47
C SER A 65 -0.85 13.95 13.30
N ILE A 66 -0.33 13.84 12.08
CA ILE A 66 -0.99 14.29 10.86
C ILE A 66 -2.27 13.49 10.62
N LEU A 67 -2.17 12.16 10.66
CA LEU A 67 -3.30 11.27 10.43
C LEU A 67 -4.38 11.39 11.52
N ASP A 68 -3.99 11.55 12.78
CA ASP A 68 -4.91 11.81 13.90
C ASP A 68 -5.68 13.13 13.69
N LYS A 69 -4.99 14.22 13.34
CA LYS A 69 -5.62 15.51 13.02
C LYS A 69 -6.54 15.45 11.81
N ALA A 70 -6.23 14.58 10.84
CA ALA A 70 -7.07 14.33 9.68
C ALA A 70 -8.32 13.48 10.01
N GLY A 71 -8.42 12.96 11.25
CA GLY A 71 -9.56 12.21 11.74
C GLY A 71 -9.46 10.70 11.52
N MET A 72 -8.25 10.15 11.40
CA MET A 72 -8.06 8.70 11.35
C MET A 72 -8.44 8.06 12.70
N PRO A 73 -9.28 7.02 12.71
CA PRO A 73 -9.62 6.31 13.95
C PRO A 73 -8.36 5.75 14.65
N PRO A 74 -8.24 5.85 15.98
CA PRO A 74 -7.01 5.47 16.71
C PRO A 74 -6.53 4.04 16.44
N LEU A 75 -7.47 3.08 16.34
CA LEU A 75 -7.13 1.69 16.05
C LEU A 75 -6.57 1.50 14.63
N LEU A 76 -7.11 2.23 13.64
CA LEU A 76 -6.61 2.19 12.28
C LEU A 76 -5.26 2.91 12.17
N LEU A 77 -5.08 3.97 12.95
CA LEU A 77 -3.81 4.68 13.05
C LEU A 77 -2.70 3.77 13.58
N GLU A 78 -2.93 3.10 14.70
CA GLU A 78 -1.98 2.17 15.30
C GLU A 78 -1.60 1.05 14.31
N HIS A 79 -2.60 0.40 13.69
CA HIS A 79 -2.36 -0.64 12.70
C HIS A 79 -1.61 -0.13 11.46
N SER A 80 -1.94 1.07 10.98
CA SER A 80 -1.26 1.67 9.83
C SER A 80 0.21 1.93 10.13
N MET A 81 0.52 2.45 11.32
CA MET A 81 1.90 2.70 11.72
C MET A 81 2.70 1.40 11.86
N VAL A 82 2.13 0.36 12.48
CA VAL A 82 2.79 -0.95 12.61
C VAL A 82 3.13 -1.52 11.23
N ILE A 83 2.20 -1.43 10.28
CA ILE A 83 2.42 -1.94 8.92
C ILE A 83 3.48 -1.11 8.20
N LEU A 84 3.42 0.22 8.27
CA LEU A 84 4.42 1.08 7.65
C LEU A 84 5.83 0.80 8.17
N TYR A 85 6.01 0.62 9.49
CA TYR A 85 7.30 0.23 10.05
C TYR A 85 7.80 -1.13 9.56
N TRP A 86 6.88 -2.06 9.28
CA TRP A 86 7.21 -3.38 8.78
C TRP A 86 7.57 -3.37 7.28
N VAL A 87 6.81 -2.64 6.45
CA VAL A 87 7.03 -2.58 4.99
C VAL A 87 8.14 -1.60 4.58
N LEU A 88 8.50 -0.64 5.45
CA LEU A 88 9.55 0.35 5.21
C LEU A 88 10.68 0.28 6.25
N PRO A 89 11.40 -0.84 6.36
CA PRO A 89 12.50 -0.94 7.30
C PRO A 89 13.63 0.03 6.91
N GLY A 90 13.78 1.10 7.71
CA GLY A 90 14.87 2.06 7.57
C GLY A 90 14.54 3.32 6.75
N GLU A 91 13.31 3.48 6.25
CA GLU A 91 12.89 4.80 5.75
C GLU A 91 12.55 5.72 6.93
N LEU A 92 12.85 7.02 6.79
CA LEU A 92 12.52 8.05 7.79
C LEU A 92 11.34 8.94 7.36
N SER A 93 10.98 8.86 6.08
CA SER A 93 9.98 9.70 5.45
C SER A 93 9.28 8.95 4.34
N ILE A 94 8.06 9.38 4.02
CA ILE A 94 7.21 8.77 3.02
C ILE A 94 6.54 9.85 2.16
N THR A 95 6.25 9.51 0.90
CA THR A 95 5.41 10.30 -0.01
C THR A 95 4.17 9.50 -0.41
N SER A 96 3.12 10.17 -0.88
CA SER A 96 1.90 9.50 -1.37
C SER A 96 2.21 8.49 -2.50
N GLU A 97 3.09 8.87 -3.43
CA GLU A 97 3.56 8.00 -4.52
C GLU A 97 4.32 6.78 -4.01
N ARG A 98 5.14 6.95 -2.95
CA ARG A 98 5.82 5.82 -2.32
C ARG A 98 4.82 4.84 -1.70
N VAL A 99 3.78 5.34 -1.02
CA VAL A 99 2.70 4.48 -0.49
C VAL A 99 2.03 3.67 -1.60
N GLU A 100 1.71 4.31 -2.72
CA GLU A 100 1.12 3.64 -3.89
C GLU A 100 2.06 2.57 -4.47
N SER A 101 3.35 2.86 -4.57
CA SER A 101 4.35 1.90 -5.04
C SER A 101 4.46 0.69 -4.10
N LEU A 102 4.28 0.89 -2.79
CA LEU A 102 4.27 -0.20 -1.81
C LEU A 102 3.04 -1.10 -1.96
N GLU A 103 1.88 -0.56 -2.36
CA GLU A 103 0.70 -1.38 -2.67
C GLU A 103 1.07 -2.42 -3.75
N HIS A 104 1.73 -1.98 -4.83
CA HIS A 104 2.17 -2.86 -5.90
C HIS A 104 3.26 -3.83 -5.45
N GLN A 105 4.23 -3.36 -4.65
CA GLN A 105 5.31 -4.19 -4.14
C GLN A 105 4.77 -5.33 -3.27
N VAL A 106 3.83 -5.05 -2.36
CA VAL A 106 3.22 -6.08 -1.50
C VAL A 106 2.50 -7.15 -2.31
N ILE A 107 1.78 -6.76 -3.37
CA ILE A 107 1.11 -7.70 -4.27
C ILE A 107 2.13 -8.55 -5.01
N HIS A 108 3.15 -7.92 -5.58
CA HIS A 108 4.21 -8.61 -6.33
C HIS A 108 4.99 -9.59 -5.44
N ASP A 109 5.38 -9.17 -4.23
CA ASP A 109 6.14 -10.00 -3.30
C ASP A 109 5.34 -11.22 -2.80
N TYR A 110 4.01 -11.18 -2.84
CA TYR A 110 3.17 -12.34 -2.54
C TYR A 110 3.16 -13.39 -3.67
N PHE A 111 3.23 -12.96 -4.93
CA PHE A 111 3.18 -13.86 -6.10
C PHE A 111 4.56 -14.39 -6.53
N ARG A 112 5.63 -14.00 -5.84
CA ARG A 112 6.99 -14.56 -6.00
C ARG A 112 7.22 -15.77 -5.09
#